data_AF-A0A929ASF5-F1
#
_entry.id   AF-A0A929ASF5-F1
#
_cell.length_a   1.000
_cell.length_b   1.000
_cell.length_c   1.000
_cell.angle_alpha   90.00
_cell.angle_beta   90.00
_cell.angle_gamma   90.00
#
_symmetry.space_group_name_H-M   'P 1'
#
loop_
_entity.id
_entity.type
_entity.pdbx_description
1 polymer ?
#
loop_
_entity_poly.entity_id
_entity_poly.type
_entity_poly.pdbx_seq_one_letter_code
_entity_poly.pdbx_strand_id
1 'polypeptide(L)'
;MIDHDRLFKELLSTFFSEFIELFLPDVANYLERESISFLNQEIFTDITSGERREVDLLAQVRFRGQDTCFLIHVENQSYSQSGFERRMFHYFARLDEKYRLPIYPVVLFSFDTPQRLELNRYQVEFPDRKVLDFTYVAIQLNHLSWRDFLSSPNPVAAALMAKMKIQPEDRPKVKAECLRLLATLRLDPARMQLISGFVDTYLRLNEAEEVAFEAEVDRMGLSKEEEARVMEIVTSWMEKGIEQGLQQGIQQGIQQGIQQVHKREIQVVLGLLKRRLGTISPTFERDIRTLSLVEIEILNEAILDFESETDLGSWLYQRGLRMGIERRVLSQINRRFGSVSLDLEKQIRTLPIEQVEELSERLSDFEEAEAMMNWLNEISG
;
A
#
# COMPACT_ATOMS: atom_id res chain seq x y z
N MET A 1 -2.75 -8.27 -4.85
CA MET A 1 -1.30 -8.51 -4.69
C MET A 1 -0.96 -8.06 -3.28
N ILE A 2 -0.36 -8.91 -2.46
CA ILE A 2 0.00 -8.55 -1.07
C ILE A 2 1.16 -7.56 -1.17
N ASP A 3 1.03 -6.41 -0.52
CA ASP A 3 2.11 -5.43 -0.41
C ASP A 3 3.06 -5.87 0.71
N HIS A 4 3.95 -6.80 0.38
CA HIS A 4 4.89 -7.42 1.32
C HIS A 4 5.77 -6.37 2.00
N ASP A 5 6.31 -5.45 1.21
CA ASP A 5 7.26 -4.45 1.68
C ASP A 5 6.59 -3.49 2.67
N ARG A 6 5.34 -3.08 2.40
CA ARG A 6 4.56 -2.26 3.35
C ARG A 6 4.31 -2.95 4.69
N LEU A 7 3.91 -4.23 4.69
CA LEU A 7 3.62 -4.97 5.93
C LEU A 7 4.87 -5.15 6.80
N PHE A 8 6.01 -5.51 6.18
CA PHE A 8 7.27 -5.64 6.90
C PHE A 8 7.75 -4.31 7.45
N LYS A 9 7.64 -3.24 6.66
CA LYS A 9 8.01 -1.90 7.10
C LYS A 9 7.17 -1.41 8.29
N GLU A 10 5.86 -1.66 8.27
CA GLU A 10 4.96 -1.32 9.38
C GLU A 10 5.32 -2.12 10.65
N LEU A 11 5.58 -3.42 10.51
CA LEU A 11 6.05 -4.30 11.58
C LEU A 11 7.37 -3.81 12.18
N LEU A 12 8.39 -3.60 11.34
CA LEU A 12 9.73 -3.23 11.78
C LEU A 12 9.80 -1.82 12.37
N SER A 13 9.03 -0.87 11.85
CA SER A 13 8.98 0.49 12.42
C SER A 13 8.27 0.53 13.77
N THR A 14 7.20 -0.25 13.93
CA THR A 14 6.39 -0.29 15.16
C THR A 14 7.10 -1.05 16.30
N PHE A 15 7.78 -2.14 15.97
CA PHE A 15 8.48 -3.01 16.91
C PHE A 15 9.99 -2.98 16.72
N PHE A 16 10.54 -1.81 16.40
CA PHE A 16 11.96 -1.67 16.05
C PHE A 16 12.88 -2.06 17.19
N SER A 17 12.56 -1.65 18.43
CA SER A 17 13.38 -2.01 19.59
C SER A 17 13.41 -3.53 19.79
N GLU A 18 12.24 -4.16 19.73
CA GLU A 18 12.08 -5.61 19.86
C GLU A 18 12.77 -6.36 18.71
N PHE A 19 12.80 -5.81 17.51
CA PHE A 19 13.55 -6.36 16.37
C PHE A 19 15.07 -6.33 16.61
N ILE A 20 15.60 -5.21 17.09
CA ILE A 20 17.03 -5.09 17.44
C ILE A 20 17.38 -6.04 18.59
N GLU A 21 16.56 -6.12 19.63
CA GLU A 21 16.77 -7.05 20.75
C GLU A 21 16.76 -8.52 20.28
N LEU A 22 15.92 -8.86 19.29
CA LEU A 22 15.79 -10.23 18.79
C LEU A 22 16.97 -10.68 17.93
N PHE A 23 17.40 -9.85 16.98
CA PHE A 23 18.38 -10.27 15.96
C PHE A 23 19.76 -9.63 16.13
N LEU A 24 19.87 -8.54 16.87
CA LEU A 24 21.10 -7.76 17.04
C LEU A 24 21.35 -7.48 18.54
N PRO A 25 21.45 -8.51 19.40
CA PRO A 25 21.55 -8.34 20.85
C PRO A 25 22.80 -7.52 21.26
N ASP A 26 23.90 -7.64 20.52
CA ASP A 26 25.09 -6.83 20.76
C ASP A 26 24.84 -5.33 20.51
N VAL A 27 24.05 -5.01 19.47
CA VAL A 27 23.63 -3.62 19.19
C VAL A 27 22.72 -3.11 20.30
N ALA A 28 21.78 -3.93 20.77
CA ALA A 28 20.89 -3.59 21.87
C ALA A 28 21.64 -3.23 23.18
N ASN A 29 22.85 -3.76 23.38
CA ASN A 29 23.65 -3.49 24.58
C ASN A 29 24.23 -2.07 24.62
N TYR A 30 24.59 -1.49 23.47
CA TYR A 30 25.15 -0.14 23.39
C TYR A 30 24.19 0.89 22.79
N LEU A 31 23.00 0.47 22.37
CA LEU A 31 21.94 1.34 21.90
C LEU A 31 21.17 1.96 23.09
N GLU A 32 20.81 3.24 22.99
CA GLU A 32 19.90 3.89 23.92
C GLU A 32 18.47 3.92 23.36
N ARG A 33 17.59 3.09 23.94
CA ARG A 33 16.26 2.75 23.37
C ARG A 33 15.36 3.96 23.20
N GLU A 34 15.36 4.87 24.17
CA GLU A 34 14.51 6.05 24.20
C GLU A 34 14.97 7.13 23.20
N SER A 35 16.16 6.97 22.61
CA SER A 35 16.73 7.92 21.64
C SER A 35 16.42 7.58 20.17
N ILE A 36 15.74 6.47 19.90
CA ILE A 36 15.43 6.02 18.54
C ILE A 36 14.55 7.08 17.84
N SER A 37 15.04 7.59 16.72
CA SER A 37 14.32 8.53 15.84
C SER A 37 14.38 8.04 14.41
N PHE A 38 13.22 7.88 13.76
CA PHE A 38 13.16 7.51 12.36
C PHE A 38 13.38 8.74 11.47
N LEU A 39 14.32 8.62 10.54
CA LEU A 39 14.61 9.67 9.57
C LEU A 39 13.69 9.51 8.36
N ASN A 40 13.36 10.63 7.71
CA ASN A 40 12.58 10.63 6.48
C ASN A 40 13.24 9.73 5.43
N GLN A 41 12.41 9.06 4.65
CA GLN A 41 12.86 8.08 3.69
C GLN A 41 13.52 8.76 2.50
N GLU A 42 14.78 8.40 2.28
CA GLU A 42 15.56 8.97 1.20
C GLU A 42 15.21 8.28 -0.11
N ILE A 43 14.66 9.05 -1.06
CA ILE A 43 14.47 8.60 -2.44
C ILE A 43 15.83 8.67 -3.13
N PHE A 44 16.45 7.52 -3.26
CA PHE A 44 17.67 7.37 -4.01
C PHE A 44 17.32 7.01 -5.45
N THR A 45 17.58 7.94 -6.38
CA THR A 45 17.53 7.59 -7.80
C THR A 45 18.78 6.76 -8.09
N ASP A 46 18.59 5.51 -8.48
CA ASP A 46 19.69 4.72 -9.00
C ASP A 46 19.97 5.23 -10.42
N ILE A 47 21.06 5.98 -10.57
CA ILE A 47 21.47 6.60 -11.84
C ILE A 47 21.83 5.50 -12.87
N THR A 48 22.12 4.27 -12.42
CA THR A 48 22.50 3.16 -13.30
C THR A 48 21.32 2.38 -13.87
N SER A 49 20.16 2.39 -13.22
CA SER A 49 18.94 1.70 -13.70
C SER A 49 17.77 2.63 -14.01
N GLY A 50 17.84 3.91 -13.60
CA GLY A 50 16.73 4.88 -13.72
C GLY A 50 15.60 4.65 -12.71
N GLU A 51 15.70 3.64 -11.86
CA GLU A 51 14.69 3.35 -10.84
C GLU A 51 14.89 4.25 -9.61
N ARG A 52 13.80 4.90 -9.18
CA ARG A 52 13.74 5.57 -7.87
C ARG A 52 13.42 4.51 -6.84
N ARG A 53 14.33 4.31 -5.87
CA ARG A 53 14.09 3.40 -4.74
C ARG A 53 14.30 4.15 -3.43
N GLU A 54 13.40 3.88 -2.49
CA GLU A 54 13.42 4.46 -1.16
C GLU A 54 14.10 3.49 -0.20
N VAL A 55 14.82 4.02 0.78
CA VAL A 55 15.28 3.22 1.92
C VAL A 55 14.08 2.78 2.74
N ASP A 56 14.00 1.50 3.06
CA ASP A 56 12.86 0.95 3.79
C ASP A 56 12.76 1.51 5.20
N LEU A 57 13.87 1.49 5.96
CA LEU A 57 13.90 2.01 7.31
C LEU A 57 15.29 2.57 7.66
N LEU A 58 15.32 3.81 8.13
CA LEU A 58 16.53 4.46 8.62
C LEU A 58 16.25 5.06 10.00
N ALA A 59 16.91 4.53 11.02
CA ALA A 59 16.79 5.00 12.39
C ALA A 59 18.10 5.65 12.84
N GLN A 60 18.03 6.87 13.37
CA GLN A 60 19.12 7.48 14.11
C GLN A 60 18.97 7.15 15.59
N VAL A 61 20.05 6.71 16.22
CA VAL A 61 20.05 6.30 17.63
C VAL A 61 21.34 6.77 18.31
N ARG A 62 21.25 7.08 19.61
CA ARG A 62 22.40 7.48 20.42
C ARG A 62 23.12 6.26 21.01
N PHE A 63 24.44 6.35 21.10
CA PHE A 63 25.23 5.40 21.87
C PHE A 63 24.95 5.58 23.37
N ARG A 64 24.66 4.48 24.06
CA ARG A 64 24.38 4.48 25.50
C ARG A 64 25.57 5.05 26.26
N GLY A 65 25.30 6.08 27.07
CA GLY A 65 26.33 6.76 27.86
C GLY A 65 27.29 7.64 27.05
N GLN A 66 26.98 7.95 25.79
CA GLN A 66 27.73 8.90 24.96
C GLN A 66 26.77 9.91 24.32
N ASP A 67 27.32 11.05 23.89
CA ASP A 67 26.59 12.10 23.16
C ASP A 67 26.62 11.90 21.63
N THR A 68 27.22 10.81 21.16
CA THR A 68 27.37 10.48 19.75
C THR A 68 26.22 9.60 19.26
N CYS A 69 25.85 9.77 17.99
CA CYS A 69 24.81 8.98 17.33
C CYS A 69 25.39 8.05 16.27
N PHE A 70 24.61 7.04 15.91
CA PHE A 70 24.81 6.19 14.74
C PHE A 70 23.48 5.94 14.04
N LEU A 71 23.55 5.45 12.81
CA LEU A 71 22.39 5.07 12.01
C LEU A 71 22.26 3.55 11.99
N ILE A 72 21.04 3.05 12.07
CA ILE A 72 20.69 1.68 11.71
C ILE A 72 19.87 1.75 10.44
N HIS A 73 20.41 1.15 9.38
CA HIS A 73 19.77 1.07 8.08
C HIS A 73 19.24 -0.35 7.89
N VAL A 74 17.92 -0.52 7.78
CA VAL A 74 17.28 -1.81 7.59
C VAL A 74 16.57 -1.84 6.24
N GLU A 75 16.85 -2.88 5.45
CA GLU A 75 16.16 -3.19 4.20
C GLU A 75 15.41 -4.52 4.33
N ASN A 76 14.16 -4.56 3.88
CA ASN A 76 13.39 -5.79 3.74
C ASN A 76 13.38 -6.21 2.27
N GLN A 77 13.83 -7.43 1.99
CA GLN A 77 13.91 -7.94 0.63
C GLN A 77 13.02 -9.18 0.49
N SER A 78 11.89 -9.00 -0.19
CA SER A 78 10.84 -10.00 -0.40
C SER A 78 11.06 -10.92 -1.62
N TYR A 79 12.13 -10.71 -2.40
CA TYR A 79 12.53 -11.54 -3.55
C TYR A 79 14.06 -11.57 -3.71
N SER A 80 14.63 -12.67 -4.21
CA SER A 80 16.08 -12.73 -4.49
C SER A 80 16.43 -11.92 -5.75
N GLN A 81 17.49 -11.13 -5.68
CA GLN A 81 17.95 -10.25 -6.77
C GLN A 81 19.48 -10.31 -6.87
N SER A 82 19.99 -10.46 -8.09
CA SER A 82 21.44 -10.42 -8.37
C SER A 82 22.01 -9.02 -8.16
N GLY A 83 23.20 -8.92 -7.55
CA GLY A 83 23.89 -7.63 -7.35
C GLY A 83 23.35 -6.80 -6.19
N PHE A 84 22.52 -7.39 -5.33
CA PHE A 84 21.93 -6.72 -4.17
C PHE A 84 23.00 -6.25 -3.18
N GLU A 85 24.08 -7.01 -2.99
CA GLU A 85 25.22 -6.65 -2.14
C GLU A 85 25.90 -5.34 -2.59
N ARG A 86 26.01 -5.13 -3.90
CA ARG A 86 26.52 -3.87 -4.46
C ARG A 86 25.54 -2.72 -4.24
N ARG A 87 24.23 -2.98 -4.33
CA ARG A 87 23.18 -2.00 -4.02
C ARG A 87 23.26 -1.55 -2.56
N MET A 88 23.39 -2.50 -1.63
CA MET A 88 23.57 -2.19 -0.21
C MET A 88 24.79 -1.31 0.04
N PHE A 89 25.91 -1.58 -0.64
CA PHE A 89 27.08 -0.70 -0.56
C PHE A 89 26.79 0.72 -1.08
N HIS A 90 26.07 0.87 -2.20
CA HIS A 90 25.70 2.20 -2.71
C HIS A 90 24.78 2.96 -1.74
N TYR A 91 23.83 2.28 -1.09
CA TYR A 91 23.00 2.89 -0.05
C TYR A 91 23.86 3.36 1.13
N PHE A 92 24.72 2.49 1.65
CA PHE A 92 25.64 2.83 2.71
C PHE A 92 26.49 4.07 2.36
N ALA A 93 27.11 4.10 1.18
CA ALA A 93 27.97 5.20 0.76
C ALA A 93 27.23 6.55 0.66
N ARG A 94 25.98 6.53 0.19
CA ARG A 94 25.14 7.75 0.10
C ARG A 94 24.69 8.24 1.48
N LEU A 95 24.33 7.32 2.37
CA LEU A 95 23.99 7.64 3.75
C LEU A 95 25.21 8.20 4.50
N ASP A 96 26.39 7.63 4.29
CA ASP A 96 27.65 8.10 4.89
C ASP A 96 27.98 9.52 4.42
N GLU A 97 27.89 9.79 3.12
CA GLU A 97 28.11 11.12 2.54
C GLU A 97 27.17 12.17 3.16
N LYS A 98 25.88 11.81 3.30
CA LYS A 98 24.84 12.73 3.78
C LYS A 98 24.92 13.00 5.27
N TYR A 99 24.96 11.96 6.09
CA TYR A 99 24.80 12.07 7.54
C TYR A 99 26.13 12.13 8.28
N ARG A 100 27.20 11.55 7.72
CA ARG A 100 28.54 11.46 8.35
C ARG A 100 28.50 10.88 9.76
N LEU A 101 27.60 9.92 9.99
CA LEU A 101 27.48 9.14 11.21
C LEU A 101 27.88 7.69 10.92
N PRO A 102 28.38 6.93 11.91
CA PRO A 102 28.54 5.49 11.76
C PRO A 102 27.21 4.83 11.35
N ILE A 103 27.25 3.85 10.46
CA ILE A 103 26.05 3.18 9.94
C ILE A 103 26.16 1.68 10.19
N TYR A 104 25.11 1.10 10.74
CA TYR A 104 24.95 -0.33 10.94
C TYR A 104 23.94 -0.89 9.93
N PRO A 105 24.39 -1.46 8.79
CA PRO A 105 23.52 -1.96 7.74
C PRO A 105 22.99 -3.36 8.06
N VAL A 106 21.68 -3.54 7.89
CA VAL A 106 20.92 -4.75 8.20
C VAL A 106 19.98 -5.06 7.04
N VAL A 107 19.89 -6.34 6.68
CA VAL A 107 18.98 -6.81 5.65
C VAL A 107 18.18 -7.97 6.19
N LEU A 108 16.86 -7.88 6.04
CA LEU A 108 15.91 -8.92 6.34
C LEU A 108 15.43 -9.57 5.03
N PHE A 109 15.84 -10.80 4.77
CA PHE A 109 15.36 -11.58 3.62
C PHE A 109 14.12 -12.37 4.01
N SER A 110 13.00 -12.08 3.33
CA SER A 110 11.66 -12.60 3.65
C SER A 110 11.04 -13.45 2.53
N PHE A 111 11.77 -13.75 1.46
CA PHE A 111 11.30 -14.65 0.41
C PHE A 111 11.24 -16.12 0.87
N ASP A 112 10.34 -16.89 0.27
CA ASP A 112 10.25 -18.34 0.54
C ASP A 112 11.33 -19.12 -0.23
N THR A 113 11.66 -18.66 -1.44
CA THR A 113 12.68 -19.23 -2.32
C THR A 113 13.57 -18.13 -2.88
N PRO A 114 14.87 -18.41 -3.14
CA PRO A 114 15.58 -19.69 -2.99
C PRO A 114 15.97 -20.02 -1.54
N GLN A 115 16.32 -21.29 -1.26
CA GLN A 115 16.90 -21.72 0.05
C GLN A 115 18.43 -21.74 0.04
N ARG A 116 19.06 -20.94 -0.81
CA ARG A 116 20.51 -20.71 -0.72
C ARG A 116 20.74 -19.60 0.30
N LEU A 117 21.86 -19.65 1.01
CA LEU A 117 22.29 -18.52 1.82
C LEU A 117 22.59 -17.33 0.89
N GLU A 118 22.04 -16.17 1.23
CA GLU A 118 22.39 -14.92 0.55
C GLU A 118 23.76 -14.42 1.00
N LEU A 119 24.45 -13.78 0.05
CA LEU A 119 25.69 -13.09 0.37
C LEU A 119 25.38 -11.88 1.27
N ASN A 120 26.32 -11.56 2.15
CA ASN A 120 26.24 -10.42 3.05
C ASN A 120 27.44 -9.47 2.91
N ARG A 121 28.13 -9.56 1.77
CA ARG A 121 29.41 -8.92 1.53
C ARG A 121 29.54 -8.46 0.09
N TYR A 122 30.07 -7.26 -0.12
CA TYR A 122 30.49 -6.74 -1.40
C TYR A 122 31.97 -6.39 -1.37
N GLN A 123 32.76 -6.96 -2.28
CA GLN A 123 34.20 -6.78 -2.33
C GLN A 123 34.63 -6.22 -3.68
N VAL A 124 35.66 -5.39 -3.66
CA VAL A 124 36.36 -4.95 -4.87
C VAL A 124 37.83 -5.32 -4.70
N GLU A 125 38.29 -6.25 -5.53
CA GLU A 125 39.62 -6.85 -5.47
C GLU A 125 40.34 -6.71 -6.82
N PHE A 126 41.64 -6.39 -6.74
CA PHE A 126 42.59 -6.38 -7.83
C PHE A 126 43.67 -7.45 -7.55
N PRO A 127 44.46 -7.90 -8.55
CA PRO A 127 45.45 -8.96 -8.34
C PRO A 127 46.45 -8.73 -7.20
N ASP A 128 46.73 -7.47 -6.87
CA ASP A 128 47.70 -7.05 -5.86
C ASP A 128 47.06 -6.59 -4.54
N ARG A 129 45.75 -6.31 -4.49
CA ARG A 129 45.09 -5.72 -3.31
C ARG A 129 43.57 -5.83 -3.30
N LYS A 130 43.01 -5.90 -2.09
CA LYS A 130 41.58 -5.69 -1.81
C LYS A 130 41.33 -4.23 -1.48
N VAL A 131 40.59 -3.51 -2.32
CA VAL A 131 40.33 -2.06 -2.14
C VAL A 131 39.05 -1.77 -1.35
N LEU A 132 38.12 -2.72 -1.31
CA LEU A 132 36.87 -2.60 -0.55
C LEU A 132 36.47 -3.97 -0.01
N ASP A 133 36.04 -4.00 1.26
CA ASP A 133 35.39 -5.14 1.89
C ASP A 133 34.22 -4.62 2.73
N PHE A 134 33.04 -4.51 2.11
CA PHE A 134 31.84 -4.03 2.76
C PHE A 134 30.98 -5.21 3.21
N THR A 135 30.53 -5.20 4.47
CA THR A 135 29.68 -6.25 5.06
C THR A 135 28.44 -5.66 5.72
N TYR A 136 27.36 -6.42 5.73
CA TYR A 136 26.13 -6.10 6.46
C TYR A 136 25.60 -7.32 7.21
N VAL A 137 24.68 -7.10 8.15
CA VAL A 137 23.99 -8.21 8.81
C VAL A 137 22.87 -8.72 7.91
N ALA A 138 22.90 -10.01 7.58
CA ALA A 138 21.88 -10.68 6.80
C ALA A 138 21.05 -11.60 7.71
N ILE A 139 19.78 -11.25 7.91
CA ILE A 139 18.80 -12.07 8.62
C ILE A 139 17.92 -12.74 7.57
N GLN A 140 18.10 -14.05 7.37
CA GLN A 140 17.38 -14.78 6.33
C GLN A 140 16.32 -15.71 6.93
N LEU A 141 15.05 -15.28 6.87
CA LEU A 141 13.96 -15.93 7.61
C LEU A 141 13.75 -17.38 7.19
N ASN A 142 13.78 -17.68 5.89
CA ASN A 142 13.59 -19.04 5.39
C ASN A 142 14.73 -20.03 5.75
N HIS A 143 15.78 -19.57 6.43
CA HIS A 143 16.82 -20.41 7.05
C HIS A 143 16.71 -20.51 8.58
N LEU A 144 15.88 -19.68 9.21
CA LEU A 144 15.64 -19.74 10.65
C LEU A 144 14.58 -20.79 10.96
N SER A 145 14.80 -21.58 12.01
CA SER A 145 13.80 -22.51 12.51
C SER A 145 12.86 -21.77 13.45
N TRP A 146 11.56 -21.75 13.14
CA TRP A 146 10.55 -21.14 14.02
C TRP A 146 10.56 -21.74 15.43
N ARG A 147 11.00 -23.01 15.58
CA ARG A 147 11.09 -23.70 16.87
C ARG A 147 12.04 -23.01 17.84
N ASP A 148 13.04 -22.30 17.33
CA ASP A 148 14.05 -21.62 18.14
C ASP A 148 13.46 -20.36 18.83
N PHE A 149 12.27 -19.95 18.43
CA PHE A 149 11.60 -18.72 18.89
C PHE A 149 10.41 -18.99 19.82
N LEU A 150 10.09 -20.26 20.13
CA LEU A 150 8.90 -20.64 20.90
C LEU A 150 8.85 -20.14 22.34
N SER A 151 10.02 -19.88 22.92
CA SER A 151 10.16 -19.33 24.28
C SER A 151 10.54 -17.85 24.27
N SER A 152 10.54 -17.19 23.11
CA SER A 152 10.93 -15.79 23.00
C SER A 152 9.73 -14.89 23.38
N PRO A 153 9.81 -14.11 24.48
CA PRO A 153 8.78 -13.15 24.83
C PRO A 153 8.93 -11.88 23.96
N ASN A 154 8.90 -12.05 22.63
CA ASN A 154 9.14 -10.98 21.68
C ASN A 154 8.04 -10.95 20.59
N PRO A 155 7.34 -9.82 20.40
CA PRO A 155 6.26 -9.72 19.42
C PRO A 155 6.74 -9.89 17.97
N VAL A 156 7.96 -9.45 17.65
CA VAL A 156 8.54 -9.61 16.31
C VAL A 156 8.81 -11.08 16.02
N ALA A 157 9.23 -11.86 17.02
CA ALA A 157 9.37 -13.30 16.87
C ALA A 157 8.03 -13.95 16.54
N ALA A 158 6.96 -13.59 17.26
CA ALA A 158 5.61 -14.10 17.01
C ALA A 158 5.11 -13.81 15.58
N ALA A 159 5.38 -12.62 15.04
CA ALA A 159 5.06 -12.30 13.64
C ALA A 159 5.93 -13.07 12.64
N LEU A 160 7.26 -13.00 12.79
CA LEU A 160 8.20 -13.48 11.77
C LEU A 160 8.28 -15.01 11.69
N MET A 161 7.88 -15.74 12.73
CA MET A 161 7.74 -17.20 12.66
C MET A 161 6.89 -17.66 11.48
N ALA A 162 5.87 -16.89 11.07
CA ALA A 162 5.03 -17.16 9.90
C ALA A 162 5.80 -17.15 8.56
N LYS A 163 7.02 -16.60 8.53
CA LYS A 163 7.91 -16.49 7.37
C LYS A 163 9.24 -17.23 7.53
N MET A 164 9.36 -18.02 8.60
CA MET A 164 10.53 -18.85 8.86
C MET A 164 10.45 -20.19 8.12
N LYS A 165 11.41 -21.09 8.38
CA LYS A 165 11.43 -22.44 7.82
C LYS A 165 10.32 -23.31 8.43
N ILE A 166 9.16 -23.36 7.75
CA ILE A 166 7.99 -24.15 8.16
C ILE A 166 7.84 -25.36 7.25
N GLN A 167 7.72 -26.56 7.82
CA GLN A 167 7.29 -27.74 7.05
C GLN A 167 5.78 -27.68 6.79
N PRO A 168 5.27 -28.13 5.64
CA PRO A 168 3.84 -28.06 5.33
C PRO A 168 2.93 -28.61 6.45
N GLU A 169 3.31 -29.73 7.06
CA GLU A 169 2.60 -30.37 8.17
C GLU A 169 2.63 -29.56 9.48
N ASP A 170 3.64 -28.70 9.67
CA ASP A 170 3.79 -27.87 10.87
C ASP A 170 2.96 -26.59 10.79
N ARG A 171 2.40 -26.22 9.63
CA ARG A 171 1.73 -24.92 9.42
C ARG A 171 0.65 -24.60 10.47
N PRO A 172 -0.29 -25.52 10.81
CA PRO A 172 -1.28 -25.26 11.87
C PRO A 172 -0.63 -25.02 13.23
N LYS A 173 0.40 -25.82 13.55
CA LYS A 173 1.15 -25.71 14.80
C LYS A 173 1.87 -24.38 14.93
N VAL A 174 2.51 -23.92 13.85
CA VAL A 174 3.18 -22.61 13.83
C VAL A 174 2.18 -21.49 14.09
N LYS A 175 1.01 -21.53 13.45
CA LYS A 175 -0.03 -20.51 13.66
C LYS A 175 -0.49 -20.49 15.12
N ALA A 176 -0.74 -21.65 15.71
CA ALA A 176 -1.13 -21.77 17.11
C ALA A 176 -0.03 -21.23 18.06
N GLU A 177 1.24 -21.52 17.78
CA GLU A 177 2.36 -21.01 18.59
C GLU A 177 2.56 -19.49 18.44
N CYS A 178 2.38 -18.93 17.24
CA CYS A 178 2.39 -17.48 17.03
C CYS A 178 1.32 -16.79 17.89
N LEU A 179 0.09 -17.31 17.85
CA LEU A 179 -1.04 -16.74 18.59
C LEU A 179 -0.91 -16.95 20.09
N ARG A 180 -0.38 -18.10 20.53
CA ARG A 180 -0.03 -18.35 21.93
C ARG A 180 0.96 -17.32 22.45
N LEU A 181 2.07 -17.10 21.73
CA LEU A 181 3.05 -16.07 22.10
C LEU A 181 2.38 -14.70 22.19
N LEU A 182 1.59 -14.33 21.18
CA LEU A 182 0.89 -13.05 21.15
C LEU A 182 -0.05 -12.86 22.35
N ALA A 183 -0.80 -13.90 22.73
CA ALA A 183 -1.71 -13.90 23.87
C ALA A 183 -0.98 -13.76 25.22
N THR A 184 0.30 -14.13 25.30
CA THR A 184 1.14 -14.00 26.52
C THR A 184 1.78 -12.62 26.66
N LEU A 185 2.02 -11.90 25.56
CA LEU A 185 2.76 -10.63 25.52
C LEU A 185 1.97 -9.41 26.03
N ARG A 186 0.65 -9.53 26.23
CA ARG A 186 -0.25 -8.47 26.74
C ARG A 186 -0.03 -7.11 26.06
N LEU A 187 0.10 -7.13 24.73
CA LEU A 187 0.22 -5.92 23.92
C LEU A 187 -1.09 -5.12 23.93
N ASP A 188 -1.02 -3.84 23.60
CA ASP A 188 -2.21 -3.05 23.32
C ASP A 188 -2.96 -3.58 22.08
N PRO A 189 -4.27 -3.27 21.95
CA PRO A 189 -5.09 -3.82 20.87
C PRO A 189 -4.55 -3.52 19.45
N ALA A 190 -3.98 -2.34 19.21
CA ALA A 190 -3.50 -1.96 17.89
C ALA A 190 -2.22 -2.72 17.51
N ARG A 191 -1.27 -2.84 18.44
CA ARG A 191 -0.05 -3.66 18.26
C ARG A 191 -0.37 -5.13 18.11
N MET A 192 -1.30 -5.65 18.91
CA MET A 192 -1.79 -7.03 18.79
C MET A 192 -2.41 -7.27 17.42
N GLN A 193 -3.19 -6.29 16.93
CA GLN A 193 -3.77 -6.32 15.61
C GLN A 193 -2.65 -6.39 14.53
N LEU A 194 -1.63 -5.55 14.62
CA LEU A 194 -0.55 -5.58 13.62
C LEU A 194 0.12 -6.97 13.51
N ILE A 195 0.44 -7.62 14.64
CA ILE A 195 1.08 -8.95 14.64
C ILE A 195 0.15 -10.03 14.10
N SER A 196 -1.10 -10.09 14.58
CA SER A 196 -2.03 -11.13 14.15
C SER A 196 -2.37 -11.02 12.66
N GLY A 197 -2.62 -9.80 12.16
CA GLY A 197 -2.86 -9.57 10.73
C GLY A 197 -1.67 -9.95 9.86
N PHE A 198 -0.45 -9.74 10.36
CA PHE A 198 0.77 -10.22 9.71
C PHE A 198 0.78 -11.75 9.61
N VAL A 199 0.53 -12.45 10.73
CA VAL A 199 0.48 -13.93 10.76
C VAL A 199 -0.58 -14.48 9.80
N ASP A 200 -1.79 -13.94 9.81
CA ASP A 200 -2.88 -14.41 8.92
C ASP A 200 -2.61 -14.16 7.43
N THR A 201 -1.89 -13.07 7.11
CA THR A 201 -1.52 -12.77 5.72
C THR A 201 -0.57 -13.82 5.15
N TYR A 202 0.39 -14.30 5.96
CA TYR A 202 1.46 -15.20 5.50
C TYR A 202 1.20 -16.68 5.80
N LEU A 203 0.41 -16.96 6.83
CA LEU A 203 0.10 -18.31 7.29
C LEU A 203 -1.41 -18.57 7.24
N ARG A 204 -2.01 -18.33 6.07
CA ARG A 204 -3.41 -18.65 5.81
C ARG A 204 -3.59 -20.16 5.73
N LEU A 205 -4.42 -20.71 6.62
CA LEU A 205 -4.73 -22.13 6.67
C LEU A 205 -5.91 -22.46 5.76
N ASN A 206 -5.91 -23.67 5.22
CA ASN A 206 -7.07 -24.26 4.55
C ASN A 206 -8.01 -24.96 5.56
N GLU A 207 -9.18 -25.42 5.12
CA GLU A 207 -10.19 -26.05 6.00
C GLU A 207 -9.64 -27.22 6.83
N ALA A 208 -8.82 -28.09 6.24
CA ALA A 208 -8.23 -29.22 6.96
C ALA A 208 -7.15 -28.76 7.95
N GLU A 209 -6.38 -27.73 7.59
CA GLU A 209 -5.39 -27.10 8.47
C GLU A 209 -6.05 -26.35 9.64
N GLU A 210 -7.22 -25.72 9.46
CA GLU A 210 -7.96 -25.04 10.53
C GLU A 210 -8.46 -26.04 11.58
N VAL A 211 -8.98 -27.20 11.17
CA VAL A 211 -9.34 -28.28 12.11
C VAL A 211 -8.11 -28.78 12.88
N ALA A 212 -6.97 -28.92 12.19
CA ALA A 212 -5.72 -29.28 12.85
C ALA A 212 -5.24 -28.19 13.80
N PHE A 213 -5.43 -26.91 13.47
CA PHE A 213 -5.09 -25.77 14.31
C PHE A 213 -5.88 -25.76 15.61
N GLU A 214 -7.20 -25.95 15.56
CA GLU A 214 -8.04 -26.08 16.76
C GLU A 214 -7.52 -27.21 17.66
N ALA A 215 -7.22 -28.37 17.08
CA ALA A 215 -6.67 -29.50 17.81
C ALA A 215 -5.24 -29.25 18.36
N GLU A 216 -4.44 -28.37 17.75
CA GLU A 216 -3.14 -27.95 18.29
C GLU A 216 -3.32 -26.99 19.47
N VAL A 217 -4.24 -26.02 19.38
CA VAL A 217 -4.56 -25.11 20.49
C VAL A 217 -5.01 -25.88 21.73
N ASP A 218 -5.91 -26.85 21.57
CA ASP A 218 -6.37 -27.72 22.67
C ASP A 218 -5.23 -28.55 23.29
N ARG A 219 -4.24 -28.96 22.48
CA ARG A 219 -3.10 -29.78 22.93
C ARG A 219 -2.03 -28.98 23.68
N MET A 220 -2.00 -27.66 23.55
CA MET A 220 -0.98 -26.81 24.19
C MET A 220 -1.13 -26.70 25.70
N GLY A 221 -2.27 -27.13 26.27
CA GLY A 221 -2.49 -27.08 27.72
C GLY A 221 -2.48 -25.66 28.29
N LEU A 222 -3.00 -24.72 27.52
CA LEU A 222 -3.09 -23.31 27.86
C LEU A 222 -4.00 -23.09 29.08
N SER A 223 -3.80 -21.97 29.80
CA SER A 223 -4.80 -21.58 30.80
C SER A 223 -6.12 -21.20 30.10
N LYS A 224 -7.25 -21.34 30.78
CA LYS A 224 -8.56 -20.93 30.21
C LYS A 224 -8.57 -19.47 29.75
N GLU A 225 -7.82 -18.60 30.44
CA GLU A 225 -7.68 -17.20 30.02
C GLU A 225 -6.82 -17.04 28.75
N GLU A 226 -5.82 -17.89 28.55
CA GLU A 226 -4.97 -17.88 27.35
C GLU A 226 -5.70 -18.45 26.14
N GLU A 227 -6.43 -19.56 26.29
CA GLU A 227 -7.30 -20.12 25.25
C GLU A 227 -8.34 -19.10 24.82
N ALA A 228 -9.03 -18.47 25.78
CA ALA A 228 -10.03 -17.44 25.49
C ALA A 228 -9.43 -16.27 24.69
N ARG A 229 -8.21 -15.83 25.03
CA ARG A 229 -7.52 -14.76 24.28
C ARG A 229 -7.14 -15.19 22.87
N VAL A 230 -6.61 -16.40 22.70
CA VAL A 230 -6.29 -16.93 21.36
C VAL A 230 -7.55 -16.97 20.50
N MET A 231 -8.66 -17.48 21.04
CA MET A 231 -9.94 -17.54 20.32
C MET A 231 -10.53 -16.16 20.07
N GLU A 232 -10.40 -15.21 21.00
CA GLU A 232 -10.83 -13.82 20.80
C GLU A 232 -10.07 -13.16 19.65
N ILE A 233 -8.75 -13.37 19.57
CA ILE A 233 -7.92 -12.89 18.47
C ILE A 233 -8.46 -13.47 17.15
N VAL A 234 -8.56 -14.80 17.03
CA VAL A 234 -9.04 -15.46 15.81
C VAL A 234 -10.42 -14.96 15.40
N THR A 235 -11.36 -14.87 16.35
CA THR A 235 -12.76 -14.48 16.08
C THR A 235 -12.86 -13.02 15.64
N SER A 236 -12.20 -12.09 16.36
CA SER A 236 -12.20 -10.66 16.00
C SER A 236 -11.62 -10.42 14.60
N TRP A 237 -10.60 -11.20 14.23
CA TRP A 237 -10.02 -11.15 12.89
C TRP A 237 -10.94 -11.70 11.81
N MET A 238 -11.59 -12.83 12.08
CA MET A 238 -12.54 -13.41 11.15
C MET A 238 -13.69 -12.43 10.85
N GLU A 239 -14.24 -11.79 11.89
CA GLU A 239 -15.30 -10.78 11.75
C GLU A 239 -14.85 -9.56 10.94
N LYS A 240 -13.69 -8.97 11.28
CA LYS A 240 -13.12 -7.84 10.51
C LYS A 240 -12.81 -8.21 9.07
N GLY A 241 -12.30 -9.42 8.83
CA GLY A 241 -12.01 -9.93 7.49
C GLY A 241 -13.28 -10.08 6.65
N ILE A 242 -14.37 -10.58 7.24
CA ILE A 242 -15.68 -10.65 6.59
C ILE A 242 -16.22 -9.25 6.29
N GLU A 243 -16.14 -8.32 7.24
CA GLU A 243 -16.61 -6.95 7.06
C GLU A 243 -15.86 -6.24 5.93
N GLN A 244 -14.52 -6.30 5.92
CA GLN A 244 -13.70 -5.73 4.86
C GLN A 244 -13.97 -6.41 3.52
N GLY A 245 -14.12 -7.74 3.50
CA GLY A 245 -14.47 -8.49 2.29
C GLY A 245 -15.83 -8.08 1.73
N LEU A 246 -16.82 -7.87 2.60
CA LEU A 246 -18.14 -7.39 2.21
C LEU A 246 -18.09 -5.95 1.68
N GLN A 247 -17.38 -5.05 2.36
CA GLN A 247 -17.21 -3.66 1.89
C GLN A 247 -16.52 -3.61 0.52
N GLN A 248 -15.43 -4.35 0.34
CA GLN A 248 -14.75 -4.46 -0.95
C GLN A 248 -15.66 -5.08 -2.02
N GLY A 249 -16.41 -6.12 -1.68
CA GLY A 249 -17.38 -6.77 -2.58
C GLY A 249 -18.50 -5.82 -3.00
N ILE A 250 -19.04 -5.03 -2.07
CA ILE A 250 -20.04 -3.98 -2.36
C ILE A 250 -19.43 -2.90 -3.27
N GLN A 251 -18.23 -2.40 -2.94
CA GLN A 251 -17.58 -1.35 -3.73
C GLN A 251 -17.27 -1.82 -5.15
N GLN A 252 -16.75 -3.04 -5.31
CA GLN A 252 -16.54 -3.65 -6.62
C GLN A 252 -17.87 -3.89 -7.36
N GLY A 253 -18.90 -4.35 -6.66
CA GLY A 253 -20.24 -4.54 -7.22
C GLY A 253 -20.86 -3.24 -7.73
N ILE A 254 -20.74 -2.15 -6.96
CA ILE A 254 -21.17 -0.81 -7.36
C ILE A 254 -20.38 -0.35 -8.58
N GLN A 255 -19.05 -0.48 -8.57
CA GLN A 255 -18.20 -0.07 -9.69
C GLN A 255 -18.53 -0.85 -10.97
N GLN A 256 -18.75 -2.16 -10.87
CA GLN A 256 -19.21 -3.00 -11.98
C GLN A 256 -20.60 -2.58 -12.47
N GLY A 257 -21.53 -2.28 -11.55
CA GLY A 257 -22.87 -1.77 -11.87
C GLY A 257 -22.81 -0.47 -12.67
N ILE A 258 -22.02 0.52 -12.20
CA ILE A 258 -21.82 1.80 -12.89
C ILE A 258 -21.22 1.57 -14.28
N GLN A 259 -20.21 0.69 -14.42
CA GLN A 259 -19.64 0.37 -15.73
C GLN A 259 -20.64 -0.30 -16.68
N GLN A 260 -21.53 -1.16 -16.17
CA GLN A 260 -22.57 -1.80 -16.98
C GLN A 260 -23.62 -0.79 -17.44
N VAL A 261 -24.09 0.10 -16.55
CA VAL A 261 -25.00 1.20 -16.89
C VAL A 261 -24.36 2.09 -17.95
N HIS A 262 -23.11 2.51 -17.74
CA HIS A 262 -22.39 3.35 -18.68
C HIS A 262 -22.27 2.71 -20.08
N LYS A 263 -21.91 1.43 -20.16
CA LYS A 263 -21.86 0.69 -21.43
C LYS A 263 -23.23 0.63 -22.11
N ARG A 264 -24.31 0.44 -21.35
CA ARG A 264 -25.68 0.38 -21.88
C ARG A 264 -26.11 1.73 -22.42
N GLU A 265 -25.83 2.81 -21.72
CA GLU A 265 -26.18 4.16 -22.18
C GLU A 265 -25.44 4.55 -23.44
N ILE A 266 -24.14 4.24 -23.54
CA ILE A 266 -23.38 4.41 -24.80
C ILE A 266 -24.08 3.68 -25.96
N GLN A 267 -24.53 2.43 -25.74
CA GLN A 267 -25.23 1.67 -26.78
C GLN A 267 -26.56 2.31 -27.19
N VAL A 268 -27.31 2.84 -26.21
CA VAL A 268 -28.58 3.54 -26.46
C VAL A 268 -28.32 4.81 -27.28
N VAL A 269 -27.38 5.64 -26.85
CA VAL A 269 -27.01 6.90 -27.52
C VAL A 269 -26.52 6.64 -28.94
N LEU A 270 -25.64 5.65 -29.16
CA LEU A 270 -25.21 5.26 -30.50
C LEU A 270 -26.38 4.78 -31.37
N GLY A 271 -27.34 4.06 -30.79
CA GLY A 271 -28.55 3.64 -31.48
C GLY A 271 -29.46 4.80 -31.88
N LEU A 272 -29.62 5.80 -31.01
CA LEU A 272 -30.41 7.01 -31.27
C LEU A 272 -29.75 7.88 -32.34
N LEU A 273 -28.45 8.12 -32.23
CA LEU A 273 -27.69 8.87 -33.25
C LEU A 273 -27.78 8.20 -34.62
N LYS A 274 -27.68 6.86 -34.70
CA LYS A 274 -27.82 6.14 -35.97
C LYS A 274 -29.21 6.24 -36.57
N ARG A 275 -30.25 6.27 -35.72
CA ARG A 275 -31.63 6.47 -36.19
C ARG A 275 -31.88 7.88 -36.69
N ARG A 276 -31.25 8.88 -36.07
CA ARG A 276 -31.48 10.30 -36.38
C ARG A 276 -30.62 10.79 -37.55
N LEU A 277 -29.33 10.47 -37.53
CA LEU A 277 -28.33 10.97 -38.49
C LEU A 277 -27.99 9.95 -39.59
N GLY A 278 -28.49 8.71 -39.48
CA GLY A 278 -28.18 7.63 -40.41
C GLY A 278 -26.84 6.95 -40.07
N THR A 279 -25.91 6.93 -41.02
CA THR A 279 -24.58 6.34 -40.80
C THR A 279 -23.66 7.33 -40.09
N ILE A 280 -23.11 6.94 -38.95
CA ILE A 280 -22.10 7.70 -38.22
C ILE A 280 -20.72 7.12 -38.54
N SER A 281 -19.72 7.97 -38.71
CA SER A 281 -18.34 7.54 -38.92
C SER A 281 -17.78 6.70 -37.74
N PRO A 282 -16.91 5.71 -38.01
CA PRO A 282 -16.26 4.91 -36.96
C PRO A 282 -15.40 5.74 -35.99
N THR A 283 -14.96 6.93 -36.40
CA THR A 283 -14.24 7.89 -35.56
C THR A 283 -15.14 8.43 -34.45
N PHE A 284 -16.34 8.92 -34.77
CA PHE A 284 -17.27 9.41 -33.75
C PHE A 284 -17.79 8.29 -32.84
N GLU A 285 -17.96 7.07 -33.35
CA GLU A 285 -18.29 5.93 -32.47
C GLU A 285 -17.20 5.67 -31.43
N ARG A 286 -15.92 5.85 -31.80
CA ARG A 286 -14.80 5.70 -30.87
C ARG A 286 -14.82 6.82 -29.83
N ASP A 287 -15.00 8.05 -30.26
CA ASP A 287 -14.99 9.23 -29.37
C ASP A 287 -16.14 9.15 -28.36
N ILE A 288 -17.34 8.77 -28.79
CA ILE A 288 -18.51 8.58 -27.90
C ILE A 288 -18.23 7.51 -26.84
N ARG A 289 -17.53 6.43 -27.18
CA ARG A 289 -17.16 5.38 -26.21
C ARG A 289 -16.16 5.84 -25.14
N THR A 290 -15.50 6.98 -25.35
CA THR A 290 -14.56 7.56 -24.38
C THR A 290 -15.20 8.60 -23.46
N LEU A 291 -16.43 9.01 -23.74
CA LEU A 291 -17.18 9.95 -22.90
C LEU A 291 -17.46 9.35 -21.52
N SER A 292 -17.58 10.20 -20.51
CA SER A 292 -18.05 9.84 -19.17
C SER A 292 -19.57 9.62 -19.15
N LEU A 293 -20.09 9.02 -18.08
CA LEU A 293 -21.53 8.83 -17.88
C LEU A 293 -22.30 10.16 -18.01
N VAL A 294 -21.81 11.21 -17.34
CA VAL A 294 -22.41 12.56 -17.40
C VAL A 294 -22.35 13.14 -18.81
N GLU A 295 -21.25 12.94 -19.53
CA GLU A 295 -21.12 13.40 -20.92
C GLU A 295 -22.07 12.66 -21.87
N ILE A 296 -22.34 11.38 -21.60
CA ILE A 296 -23.33 10.58 -22.32
C ILE A 296 -24.75 11.07 -22.04
N GLU A 297 -25.08 11.44 -20.80
CA GLU A 297 -26.37 12.05 -20.49
C GLU A 297 -26.56 13.38 -21.23
N ILE A 298 -25.55 14.26 -21.20
CA ILE A 298 -25.63 15.55 -21.89
C ILE A 298 -25.72 15.35 -23.41
N LEU A 299 -24.99 14.37 -23.96
CA LEU A 299 -25.13 14.00 -25.36
C LEU A 299 -26.56 13.50 -25.65
N ASN A 300 -27.15 12.69 -24.78
CA ASN A 300 -28.49 12.15 -24.95
C ASN A 300 -29.57 13.26 -25.03
N GLU A 301 -29.40 14.34 -24.28
CA GLU A 301 -30.26 15.53 -24.36
C GLU A 301 -30.01 16.31 -25.67
N ALA A 302 -28.74 16.58 -26.00
CA ALA A 302 -28.36 17.32 -27.21
C ALA A 302 -28.67 16.58 -28.52
N ILE A 303 -28.79 15.25 -28.47
CA ILE A 303 -29.16 14.41 -29.63
C ILE A 303 -30.46 14.87 -30.26
N LEU A 304 -31.35 15.57 -29.54
CA LEU A 304 -32.64 16.09 -30.03
C LEU A 304 -32.53 17.39 -30.85
N ASP A 305 -31.36 18.01 -30.91
CA ASP A 305 -31.13 19.24 -31.69
C ASP A 305 -30.27 19.04 -32.95
N PHE A 306 -29.58 17.89 -33.08
CA PHE A 306 -28.78 17.55 -34.27
C PHE A 306 -29.60 17.28 -35.55
N GLU A 307 -29.30 18.02 -36.62
CA GLU A 307 -29.90 17.80 -37.95
C GLU A 307 -28.98 16.99 -38.88
N SER A 308 -27.68 16.98 -38.60
CA SER A 308 -26.65 16.37 -39.44
C SER A 308 -25.46 15.80 -38.62
N GLU A 309 -24.63 14.98 -39.28
CA GLU A 309 -23.38 14.48 -38.68
C GLU A 309 -22.38 15.63 -38.34
N THR A 310 -22.49 16.77 -39.03
CA THR A 310 -21.68 17.98 -38.74
C THR A 310 -21.98 18.56 -37.36
N ASP A 311 -23.23 18.45 -36.89
CA ASP A 311 -23.64 18.93 -35.56
C ASP A 311 -23.01 18.08 -34.45
N LEU A 312 -23.00 16.75 -34.64
CA LEU A 312 -22.31 15.82 -33.75
C LEU A 312 -20.79 16.08 -33.71
N GLY A 313 -20.18 16.32 -34.87
CA GLY A 313 -18.76 16.66 -34.96
C GLY A 313 -18.42 17.97 -34.23
N SER A 314 -19.27 18.99 -34.39
CA SER A 314 -19.13 20.28 -33.71
C SER A 314 -19.29 20.13 -32.20
N TRP A 315 -20.26 19.34 -31.75
CA TRP A 315 -20.48 19.04 -30.33
C TRP A 315 -19.28 18.33 -29.69
N LEU A 316 -18.76 17.27 -30.35
CA LEU A 316 -17.59 16.53 -29.87
C LEU A 316 -16.35 17.42 -29.80
N TYR A 317 -16.15 18.29 -30.80
CA TYR A 317 -15.05 19.24 -30.83
C TYR A 317 -15.12 20.25 -29.68
N GLN A 318 -16.29 20.87 -29.47
CA GLN A 318 -16.50 21.80 -28.36
C GLN A 318 -16.32 21.13 -27.00
N ARG A 319 -16.79 19.89 -26.84
CA ARG A 319 -16.56 19.11 -25.61
C ARG A 319 -15.09 18.83 -25.37
N GLY A 320 -14.34 18.47 -26.40
CA GLY A 320 -12.89 18.26 -26.31
C GLY A 320 -12.13 19.50 -25.83
N LEU A 321 -12.51 20.69 -26.30
CA LEU A 321 -11.88 21.96 -25.91
C LEU A 321 -12.11 22.31 -24.43
N ARG A 322 -13.31 22.04 -23.91
CA ARG A 322 -13.69 22.39 -22.54
C ARG A 322 -13.22 21.36 -21.49
N MET A 323 -12.99 20.12 -21.91
CA MET A 323 -12.65 18.99 -21.03
C MET A 323 -11.43 19.26 -20.14
N GLY A 324 -10.44 20.01 -20.63
CA GLY A 324 -9.24 20.35 -19.86
C GLY A 324 -9.50 21.27 -18.67
N ILE A 325 -10.34 22.29 -18.85
CA ILE A 325 -10.71 23.26 -17.81
C ILE A 325 -11.66 22.58 -16.81
N GLU A 326 -12.69 21.90 -17.30
CA GLU A 326 -13.67 21.19 -16.46
C GLU A 326 -12.99 20.15 -15.56
N ARG A 327 -12.06 19.34 -16.08
CA ARG A 327 -11.29 18.37 -15.27
C ARG A 327 -10.48 19.04 -14.17
N ARG A 328 -9.87 20.19 -14.46
CA ARG A 328 -9.07 20.93 -13.47
C ARG A 328 -9.96 21.44 -12.34
N VAL A 329 -11.10 22.05 -12.68
CA VAL A 329 -12.05 22.57 -11.70
C VAL A 329 -12.64 21.46 -10.85
N LEU A 330 -13.11 20.36 -11.46
CA LEU A 330 -13.62 19.19 -10.74
C LEU A 330 -12.56 18.59 -9.81
N SER A 331 -11.29 18.55 -10.23
CA SER A 331 -10.19 18.11 -9.38
C SER A 331 -9.92 19.05 -8.20
N GLN A 332 -10.07 20.36 -8.39
CA GLN A 332 -9.89 21.35 -7.31
C GLN A 332 -11.04 21.25 -6.30
N ILE A 333 -12.29 21.12 -6.78
CA ILE A 333 -13.47 20.90 -5.93
C ILE A 333 -13.29 19.62 -5.13
N ASN A 334 -12.90 18.52 -5.79
CA ASN A 334 -12.71 17.24 -5.13
C ASN A 334 -11.64 17.29 -4.02
N ARG A 335 -10.57 18.07 -4.25
CA ARG A 335 -9.50 18.26 -3.26
C ARG A 335 -9.93 19.11 -2.07
N ARG A 336 -10.85 20.05 -2.27
CA ARG A 336 -11.27 21.03 -1.25
C ARG A 336 -12.48 20.56 -0.45
N PHE A 337 -13.49 20.02 -1.12
CA PHE A 337 -14.79 19.69 -0.53
C PHE A 337 -15.09 18.19 -0.47
N GLY A 338 -14.22 17.33 -1.02
CA GLY A 338 -14.44 15.90 -1.10
C GLY A 338 -15.22 15.49 -2.35
N SER A 339 -15.76 14.26 -2.37
CA SER A 339 -16.33 13.63 -3.57
C SER A 339 -17.38 14.48 -4.27
N VAL A 340 -17.17 14.75 -5.56
CA VAL A 340 -18.13 15.44 -6.43
C VAL A 340 -19.28 14.49 -6.82
N SER A 341 -20.53 14.90 -6.64
CA SER A 341 -21.70 14.14 -7.08
C SER A 341 -21.89 14.21 -8.60
N LEU A 342 -22.60 13.24 -9.18
CA LEU A 342 -22.92 13.24 -10.63
C LEU A 342 -23.75 14.48 -11.04
N ASP A 343 -24.66 14.94 -10.17
CA ASP A 343 -25.48 16.13 -10.42
C ASP A 343 -24.64 17.41 -10.46
N LEU A 344 -23.68 17.55 -9.54
CA LEU A 344 -22.75 18.68 -9.53
C LEU A 344 -21.82 18.64 -10.73
N GLU A 345 -21.30 17.46 -11.08
CA GLU A 345 -20.50 17.28 -12.30
C GLU A 345 -21.32 17.69 -13.54
N LYS A 346 -22.58 17.27 -13.62
CA LYS A 346 -23.50 17.66 -14.71
C LYS A 346 -23.68 19.16 -14.75
N GLN A 347 -24.01 19.79 -13.62
CA GLN A 347 -24.21 21.24 -13.51
C GLN A 347 -22.98 22.00 -14.04
N ILE A 348 -21.78 21.69 -13.55
CA ILE A 348 -20.53 22.33 -13.98
C ILE A 348 -20.28 22.15 -15.47
N ARG A 349 -20.52 20.94 -16.00
CA ARG A 349 -20.32 20.62 -17.42
C ARG A 349 -21.37 21.26 -18.34
N THR A 350 -22.48 21.73 -17.80
CA THR A 350 -23.51 22.46 -18.55
C THR A 350 -23.32 23.98 -18.52
N LEU A 351 -22.53 24.53 -17.60
CA LEU A 351 -22.28 25.97 -17.52
C LEU A 351 -21.58 26.53 -18.78
N PRO A 352 -21.75 27.82 -19.12
CA PRO A 352 -20.85 28.56 -19.99
C PRO A 352 -19.39 28.47 -19.54
N ILE A 353 -18.44 28.47 -20.48
CA ILE A 353 -17.02 28.25 -20.15
C ILE A 353 -16.47 29.38 -19.27
N GLU A 354 -16.95 30.61 -19.47
CA GLU A 354 -16.59 31.79 -18.68
C GLU A 354 -16.99 31.61 -17.21
N GLN A 355 -18.14 30.97 -16.95
CA GLN A 355 -18.60 30.69 -15.59
C GLN A 355 -17.83 29.53 -14.94
N VAL A 356 -17.35 28.56 -15.73
CA VAL A 356 -16.46 27.50 -15.22
C VAL A 356 -15.09 28.08 -14.84
N GLU A 357 -14.58 29.05 -15.62
CA GLU A 357 -13.36 29.78 -15.29
C GLU A 357 -13.54 30.64 -14.03
N GLU A 358 -14.64 31.38 -13.92
CA GLU A 358 -14.98 32.16 -12.72
C GLU A 358 -15.10 31.25 -11.48
N LEU A 359 -15.73 30.08 -11.61
CA LEU A 359 -15.78 29.08 -10.55
C LEU A 359 -14.37 28.63 -10.12
N SER A 360 -13.43 28.46 -11.05
CA SER A 360 -12.05 28.09 -10.74
C SER A 360 -11.33 29.16 -9.93
N GLU A 361 -11.54 30.43 -10.27
CA GLU A 361 -10.92 31.57 -9.58
C GLU A 361 -11.51 31.78 -8.19
N ARG A 362 -12.83 31.72 -8.07
CA ARG A 362 -13.56 31.94 -6.81
C ARG A 362 -13.57 30.72 -5.90
N LEU A 363 -13.05 29.58 -6.36
CA LEU A 363 -12.98 28.37 -5.55
C LEU A 363 -12.21 28.58 -4.25
N SER A 364 -11.27 29.54 -4.21
CA SER A 364 -10.55 29.96 -3.01
C SER A 364 -11.44 30.54 -1.92
N ASP A 365 -12.56 31.15 -2.32
CA ASP A 365 -13.35 32.06 -1.51
C ASP A 365 -14.52 31.36 -0.82
N PHE A 366 -14.89 30.16 -1.29
CA PHE A 366 -15.92 29.33 -0.66
C PHE A 366 -15.35 28.56 0.53
N GLU A 367 -15.81 28.88 1.75
CA GLU A 367 -15.41 28.16 2.97
C GLU A 367 -16.08 26.78 3.05
N GLU A 368 -17.32 26.66 2.57
CA GLU A 368 -18.11 25.43 2.60
C GLU A 368 -18.69 25.09 1.21
N ALA A 369 -18.91 23.79 0.97
CA ALA A 369 -19.46 23.31 -0.29
C ALA A 369 -20.87 23.87 -0.57
N GLU A 370 -21.67 24.09 0.48
CA GLU A 370 -23.02 24.64 0.37
C GLU A 370 -23.03 26.07 -0.19
N ALA A 371 -22.05 26.91 0.20
CA ALA A 371 -21.91 28.26 -0.34
C ALA A 371 -21.58 28.25 -1.84
N MET A 372 -20.72 27.32 -2.28
CA MET A 372 -20.42 27.12 -3.70
C MET A 372 -21.66 26.61 -4.46
N MET A 373 -22.41 25.65 -3.89
CA MET A 373 -23.63 25.13 -4.51
C MET A 373 -24.71 26.20 -4.66
N ASN A 374 -24.87 27.08 -3.66
CA ASN A 374 -25.82 28.20 -3.74
C ASN A 374 -25.43 29.17 -4.86
N TRP A 375 -24.15 29.52 -4.95
CA TRP A 375 -23.65 30.35 -6.05
C TRP A 375 -23.87 29.68 -7.42
N LEU A 376 -23.59 28.39 -7.54
CA LEU A 376 -23.84 27.61 -8.76
C LEU A 376 -25.33 27.65 -9.16
N ASN A 377 -26.24 27.53 -8.19
CA ASN A 377 -27.67 27.59 -8.44
C ASN A 377 -28.14 29.00 -8.86
N GLU A 378 -27.53 30.06 -8.32
CA GLU A 378 -27.84 31.45 -8.68
C GLU A 378 -27.41 31.81 -10.11
N ILE A 379 -26.32 31.22 -10.61
CA ILE A 379 -25.82 31.48 -11.97
C ILE A 379 -26.37 30.53 -13.03
N SER A 380 -26.92 29.38 -12.60
CA SER A 380 -27.49 28.36 -13.50
C SER A 380 -28.99 28.58 -13.80
N GLY A 381 -29.68 29.41 -13.00
CA GLY A 381 -31.08 29.79 -13.19
C GLY A 381 -31.22 31.06 -14.02
#